data_AF-A0A0W4ZCF6-F1
#
_entry.id   AF-A0A0W4ZCF6-F1
#
_cell.length_a   1.000
_cell.length_b   1.000
_cell.length_c   1.000
_cell.angle_alpha   90.00
_cell.angle_beta   90.00
_cell.angle_gamma   90.00
#
_symmetry.space_group_name_H-M   'P 1'
#
loop_
_entity.id
_entity.type
_entity.pdbx_description
1 polymer ?
#
loop_
_entity_poly.entity_id
_entity_poly.type
_entity_poly.pdbx_seq_one_letter_code
_entity_poly.pdbx_strand_id
1 'polypeptide(L)' 'MKGKKILETWLLKIVRVTLSDSRIFIGKFVCVGKLKCVVLDKDGTMILSNTQEFNKGD' A
#
# COMPACT_ATOMS: atom_id res chain seq x y z
N MET A 1 9.48 -14.36 6.57
CA MET A 1 9.47 -13.36 7.67
C MET A 1 10.23 -12.05 7.39
N LYS A 2 11.15 -11.93 6.42
CA LYS A 2 11.88 -10.68 6.14
C LYS A 2 11.01 -9.56 5.52
N GLY A 3 10.12 -9.88 4.57
CA GLY A 3 9.28 -8.87 3.90
C GLY A 3 8.28 -8.17 4.83
N LYS A 4 7.82 -8.86 5.88
CA LYS A 4 6.89 -8.33 6.88
C LYS A 4 7.46 -7.11 7.63
N LYS A 5 8.72 -7.21 8.06
CA LYS A 5 9.42 -6.13 8.76
C LYS A 5 9.61 -4.90 7.88
N ILE A 6 9.82 -5.08 6.57
CA ILE A 6 10.04 -3.96 5.65
C ILE A 6 8.76 -3.12 5.53
N LEU A 7 7.60 -3.76 5.42
CA LEU A 7 6.33 -3.08 5.26
C LEU A 7 5.86 -2.37 6.55
N GLU A 8 6.23 -2.87 7.74
CA GLU A 8 6.06 -2.14 9.02
C GLU A 8 6.74 -0.78 9.00
N THR A 9 7.91 -0.66 8.37
CA THR A 9 8.62 0.62 8.26
C THR A 9 7.96 1.62 7.31
N TRP A 10 6.99 1.17 6.50
CA TRP A 10 6.27 1.99 5.53
C TRP A 10 4.90 2.44 6.08
N LEU A 11 4.48 1.91 7.23
CA LEU A 11 3.22 2.28 7.86
C LEU A 11 3.15 3.79 8.11
N LEU A 12 2.00 4.37 7.80
CA LEU A 12 1.70 5.80 7.83
C LEU A 12 2.53 6.69 6.91
N LYS A 13 3.40 6.12 6.05
CA LYS A 13 4.12 6.89 5.04
C LYS A 13 3.30 7.03 3.76
N ILE A 14 3.60 8.08 3.00
CA ILE A 14 3.10 8.21 1.63
C ILE A 14 3.92 7.27 0.75
N VAL A 15 3.23 6.43 -0.01
CA VAL A 15 3.83 5.47 -0.93
C VAL A 15 3.29 5.68 -2.34
N ARG A 16 4.14 5.40 -3.32
CA ARG A 16 3.77 5.31 -4.74
C ARG A 16 3.68 3.84 -5.13
N VAL A 17 2.56 3.46 -5.72
CA VAL A 17 2.28 2.09 -6.17
C VAL A 17 2.08 2.10 -7.67
N THR A 18 2.77 1.20 -8.35
CA THR A 18 2.55 0.93 -9.77
C THR A 18 1.89 -0.43 -9.88
N LEU A 19 0.72 -0.47 -10.50
CA LEU A 19 0.00 -1.71 -10.81
C LEU A 19 0.53 -2.31 -12.11
N SER A 20 0.23 -3.60 -12.33
CA SER A 20 0.65 -4.33 -13.54
C SER A 20 0.05 -3.75 -14.83
N ASP A 21 -1.10 -3.09 -14.75
CA ASP A 21 -1.75 -2.37 -15.85
C ASP A 21 -1.22 -0.94 -16.03
N SER A 22 -0.04 -0.63 -15.46
CA SER A 22 0.63 0.66 -15.53
C SER A 22 -0.07 1.82 -14.81
N ARG A 23 -1.17 1.59 -14.10
CA ARG A 23 -1.77 2.63 -13.25
C ARG A 23 -0.87 2.95 -12.07
N ILE A 24 -0.81 4.24 -11.73
CA ILE A 24 0.01 4.76 -10.64
C ILE A 24 -0.89 5.38 -9.59
N PHE A 25 -0.78 4.90 -8.36
CA PHE A 25 -1.48 5.44 -7.20
C PHE A 25 -0.48 6.02 -6.20
N ILE A 26 -0.83 7.17 -5.63
CA ILE A 26 -0.10 7.78 -4.52
C ILE A 26 -1.06 7.90 -3.35
N GLY A 27 -0.69 7.39 -2.19
CA GLY A 27 -1.53 7.44 -1.00
C GLY A 27 -0.77 7.12 0.26
N LYS A 28 -1.39 7.37 1.41
CA LYS A 28 -0.81 7.02 2.72
C LYS A 28 -1.08 5.55 3.02
N PHE A 29 -0.03 4.78 3.28
CA PHE A 29 -0.17 3.38 3.67
C PHE A 29 -0.67 3.27 5.11
N VAL A 30 -1.85 2.67 5.32
CA VAL A 30 -2.55 2.74 6.62
C VAL A 30 -2.87 1.38 7.27
N CYS A 31 -2.89 0.28 6.51
CA CYS A 31 -3.13 -1.12 6.94
C CYS A 31 -3.81 -1.37 8.30
N VAL A 32 -5.05 -1.90 8.35
CA VAL A 32 -5.51 -2.74 9.49
C VAL A 32 -6.63 -3.72 9.11
N GLY A 33 -6.36 -5.03 9.25
CA GLY A 33 -7.33 -6.05 9.63
C GLY A 33 -6.96 -6.59 11.02
N LYS A 34 -7.67 -6.07 12.05
CA LYS A 34 -7.57 -6.30 13.51
C LYS A 34 -6.19 -6.58 14.14
N LEU A 35 -5.64 -5.53 14.75
CA LEU A 35 -4.69 -5.54 15.88
C LEU A 35 -3.44 -6.43 15.70
N LYS A 36 -2.34 -5.72 15.39
CA LYS A 36 -0.97 -6.22 15.26
C LYS A 36 -0.71 -6.93 13.95
N CYS A 37 0.42 -6.54 13.36
CA CYS A 37 1.09 -7.13 12.21
C CYS A 37 0.62 -6.58 10.86
N VAL A 38 1.58 -5.94 10.21
CA VAL A 38 1.57 -5.77 8.77
C VAL A 38 1.56 -7.14 8.13
N VAL A 39 0.40 -7.54 7.64
CA VAL A 39 0.23 -8.71 6.80
C VAL A 39 -0.44 -8.10 5.59
N LEU A 40 0.31 -7.99 4.48
CA LEU A 40 -0.34 -8.14 3.18
C LEU A 40 -1.24 -9.36 3.35
N ASP A 41 -2.53 -9.26 3.02
CA ASP A 41 -3.36 -10.46 3.07
C ASP A 41 -2.69 -11.60 2.25
N LYS A 42 -3.21 -12.82 2.34
CA LYS A 42 -2.61 -13.97 1.65
C LYS A 42 -2.43 -13.72 0.13
N ASP A 43 -3.13 -12.72 -0.40
CA ASP A 43 -3.21 -12.34 -1.81
C ASP A 43 -2.36 -11.10 -2.15
N GLY A 44 -1.69 -10.46 -1.18
CA GLY A 44 -0.84 -9.30 -1.44
C GLY A 44 -1.57 -7.95 -1.39
N THR A 45 -2.76 -7.87 -0.81
CA THR A 45 -3.58 -6.65 -0.81
C THR A 45 -3.00 -5.56 0.10
N MET A 46 -3.03 -4.32 -0.40
CA MET A 46 -2.57 -3.13 0.30
C MET A 46 -3.66 -2.06 0.37
N ILE A 47 -3.87 -1.47 1.55
CA ILE A 47 -4.85 -0.39 1.76
C ILE A 47 -4.13 0.95 1.86
N LEU A 48 -4.54 1.88 1.00
CA LEU A 48 -4.10 3.28 0.99
C LEU A 48 -5.26 4.20 1.37
N SER A 49 -4.98 5.20 2.21
CA SER A 49 -5.90 6.32 2.48
C SER A 49 -5.46 7.57 1.73
N ASN A 50 -6.41 8.46 1.43
CA ASN A 50 -6.17 9.71 0.70
C ASN A 50 -5.44 9.46 -0.64
N THR A 51 -5.90 8.45 -1.37
CA THR A 51 -5.27 7.96 -2.58
C THR A 51 -5.65 8.83 -3.78
N GLN A 52 -4.68 9.17 -4.61
CA GLN A 52 -4.87 9.82 -5.91
C GLN A 52 -4.27 8.94 -7.01
N GLU A 53 -4.97 8.83 -8.13
CA GLU A 53 -4.47 8.19 -9.35
C GLU A 53 -3.72 9.25 -10.16
N PHE A 54 -2.42 9.00 -10.41
CA PHE A 54 -1.52 10.00 -10.99
C PHE A 54 -1.59 10.07 -12.52
N ASN A 55 -1.93 8.96 -13.17
CA ASN A 55 -1.96 8.85 -14.63
C ASN A 55 -3.37 8.65 -15.18
N LYS A 56 -4.37 9.18 -14.48
CA LYS A 56 -5.73 9.27 -15.00
C LYS A 56 -5.65 10.18 -16.24
N GLY A 57 -5.74 9.59 -17.43
CA GLY A 57 -5.56 10.32 -18.69
C GLY A 57 -6.47 11.55 -18.76
N ASP A 58 -5.95 12.61 -19.37
CA ASP A 58 -6.76 13.73 -19.88
C ASP A 58 -7.86 13.24 -20.84
#